data_AF-A0A3D2IVK4-F1
#
_entry.id   AF-A0A3D2IVK4-F1
#
_cell.length_a   1.000
_cell.length_b   1.000
_cell.length_c   1.000
_cell.angle_alpha   90.00
_cell.angle_beta   90.00
_cell.angle_gamma   90.00
#
_symmetry.space_group_name_H-M   'P 1'
#
loop_
_entity.id
_entity.type
_entity.pdbx_description
1 polymer ?
#
loop_
_entity_poly.entity_id
_entity_poly.type
_entity_poly.pdbx_seq_one_letter_code
_entity_poly.pdbx_strand_id
1 'polypeptide(L)'
;MTFARGLLNIKKIDNSKQYFSSSNTEEESVSVSPIFGKYARWQIEEFLSEIEAGKVVSEAAQHHFVYEDAVELYNRALLIAADENGKPDYKLTSKYKQPKSGHILIAPTLPTIVKEQQLVQESFIKLEKLYLDQSTKEHVQRMLSIFYKKANSSHSDLRFKFNEKQMFYDYLDIAIKILPARYWRINISAYQMKRAIKPKKEELKYQKIMNEAKQLETMKEFKADYRQLSKNVTDNDYYSGYSLSVISPKEEDIINTANNGATRASSSLMKYVMHLLLIVDVSFELDR
;
A
#
# COMPACT_ATOMS: atom_id res chain seq x y z
N MET A 1 -6.31 -34.71 51.63
CA MET A 1 -6.50 -33.24 51.49
C MET A 1 -7.17 -32.97 50.16
N THR A 2 -8.13 -32.05 50.15
CA THR A 2 -8.47 -31.13 49.03
C THR A 2 -7.19 -30.63 48.30
N PHE A 3 -7.14 -30.26 47.01
CA PHE A 3 -8.09 -29.86 45.95
C PHE A 3 -7.42 -30.14 44.57
N ALA A 4 -8.02 -30.10 43.36
CA ALA A 4 -9.37 -29.85 42.85
C ALA A 4 -9.60 -30.60 41.49
N ARG A 5 -10.25 -29.98 40.49
CA ARG A 5 -10.48 -30.43 39.09
C ARG A 5 -10.04 -29.34 38.10
N GLY A 6 -9.77 -29.68 36.83
CA GLY A 6 -9.48 -28.66 35.81
C GLY A 6 -9.30 -29.12 34.34
N LEU A 7 -10.03 -30.15 33.88
CA LEU A 7 -10.05 -30.50 32.45
C LEU A 7 -10.81 -29.43 31.65
N LEU A 8 -10.23 -28.93 30.56
CA LEU A 8 -10.99 -28.26 29.49
C LEU A 8 -10.75 -28.95 28.15
N ASN A 9 -11.80 -29.63 27.70
CA ASN A 9 -11.86 -30.41 26.48
C ASN A 9 -12.07 -29.51 25.26
N ILE A 10 -11.49 -29.89 24.13
CA ILE A 10 -11.80 -29.35 22.82
C ILE A 10 -13.28 -29.61 22.52
N LYS A 11 -14.04 -28.56 22.22
CA LYS A 11 -15.38 -28.69 21.62
C LYS A 11 -15.35 -28.20 20.17
N LYS A 12 -15.58 -29.14 19.25
CA LYS A 12 -16.22 -28.81 17.97
C LYS A 12 -17.55 -28.12 18.26
N ILE A 13 -17.87 -27.06 17.51
CA ILE A 13 -19.25 -26.57 17.40
C ILE A 13 -19.81 -27.09 16.08
N ASP A 14 -21.00 -27.64 16.16
CA ASP A 14 -21.65 -28.41 15.09
C ASP A 14 -22.69 -27.56 14.37
N ASN A 15 -22.81 -27.73 13.05
CA ASN A 15 -23.73 -26.98 12.20
C ASN A 15 -25.13 -27.61 12.26
N SER A 16 -25.89 -27.30 13.29
CA SER A 16 -27.34 -27.55 13.28
C SER A 16 -28.14 -26.52 14.08
N LYS A 17 -28.69 -25.53 13.37
CA LYS A 17 -30.05 -25.00 13.54
C LYS A 17 -30.37 -23.96 12.47
N GLN A 18 -31.25 -24.34 11.53
CA GLN A 18 -32.07 -23.37 10.84
C GLN A 18 -32.97 -22.69 11.88
N TYR A 19 -32.92 -21.36 11.94
CA TYR A 19 -34.04 -20.55 12.39
C TYR A 19 -34.33 -19.51 11.33
N PHE A 20 -35.36 -19.75 10.54
CA PHE A 20 -36.15 -18.66 9.99
C PHE A 20 -36.85 -18.00 11.19
N SER A 21 -36.28 -16.91 11.70
CA SER A 21 -36.96 -16.02 12.66
C SER A 21 -37.55 -14.85 11.89
N SER A 22 -38.83 -14.94 11.55
CA SER A 22 -39.61 -13.79 11.11
C SER A 22 -39.87 -12.88 12.32
N SER A 23 -38.98 -11.93 12.55
CA SER A 23 -39.14 -10.89 13.57
C SER A 23 -38.88 -9.53 12.94
N ASN A 24 -39.89 -8.65 12.96
CA ASN A 24 -39.72 -7.24 12.63
C ASN A 24 -38.77 -6.61 13.64
N THR A 25 -37.51 -6.48 13.27
CA THR A 25 -36.56 -5.57 13.90
C THR A 25 -36.42 -4.36 12.99
N GLU A 26 -36.42 -3.18 13.60
CA GLU A 26 -36.03 -1.93 12.96
C GLU A 26 -34.72 -2.16 12.19
N GLU A 27 -34.60 -1.61 10.98
CA GLU A 27 -33.39 -1.76 10.18
C GLU A 27 -32.21 -1.11 10.92
N GLU A 28 -31.47 -1.92 11.70
CA GLU A 28 -30.09 -1.61 12.07
C GLU A 28 -29.36 -1.38 10.74
N SER A 29 -29.15 -0.11 10.42
CA SER A 29 -28.52 0.30 9.18
C SER A 29 -27.09 -0.22 9.19
N VAL A 30 -26.91 -1.38 8.56
CA VAL A 30 -25.60 -2.03 8.44
C VAL A 30 -24.68 -0.99 7.82
N SER A 31 -23.71 -0.51 8.60
CA SER A 31 -22.82 0.58 8.18
C SER A 31 -21.93 0.08 7.05
N VAL A 32 -22.43 0.23 5.82
CA VAL A 32 -21.73 -0.14 4.59
C VAL A 32 -20.43 0.66 4.50
N SER A 33 -19.30 -0.03 4.37
CA SER A 33 -18.01 0.63 4.19
C SER A 33 -18.00 1.37 2.85
N PRO A 34 -17.60 2.66 2.79
CA PRO A 34 -17.44 3.39 1.53
C PRO A 34 -16.38 2.79 0.58
N ILE A 35 -15.58 1.83 1.06
CA ILE A 35 -14.47 1.19 0.33
C ILE A 35 -14.69 -0.31 0.13
N PHE A 36 -15.15 -1.00 1.17
CA PHE A 36 -15.33 -2.47 1.15
C PHE A 36 -16.79 -2.90 0.95
N GLY A 37 -17.71 -1.94 0.84
CA GLY A 37 -19.14 -2.21 0.69
C GLY A 37 -19.70 -2.97 1.90
N LYS A 38 -20.40 -4.07 1.62
CA LYS A 38 -21.00 -4.96 2.62
C LYS A 38 -20.03 -6.01 3.19
N TYR A 39 -18.78 -6.04 2.72
CA TYR A 39 -17.79 -7.03 3.12
C TYR A 39 -16.77 -6.43 4.10
N ALA A 40 -16.32 -7.24 5.06
CA ALA A 40 -15.21 -6.87 5.92
C ALA A 40 -13.88 -7.08 5.19
N ARG A 41 -12.92 -6.19 5.44
CA ARG A 41 -11.57 -6.23 4.89
C ARG A 41 -10.90 -7.62 4.98
N TRP A 42 -11.04 -8.29 6.13
CA TRP A 42 -10.44 -9.62 6.36
C TRP A 42 -11.04 -10.72 5.47
N GLN A 43 -12.32 -10.62 5.09
CA GLN A 43 -12.97 -11.59 4.20
C GLN A 43 -12.38 -11.50 2.79
N ILE A 44 -12.10 -10.29 2.31
CA ILE A 44 -11.48 -10.04 1.01
C ILE A 44 -10.02 -10.53 1.02
N GLU A 45 -9.29 -10.27 2.11
CA GLU A 45 -7.92 -10.75 2.31
C GLU A 45 -7.84 -12.28 2.34
N GLU A 46 -8.78 -12.95 3.00
CA GLU A 46 -8.90 -14.41 3.04
C GLU A 46 -9.25 -14.97 1.65
N PHE A 47 -10.32 -14.48 1.01
CA PHE A 47 -10.76 -14.89 -0.33
C PHE A 47 -9.62 -14.87 -1.36
N LEU A 48 -8.86 -13.77 -1.43
CA LEU A 48 -7.71 -13.65 -2.33
C LEU A 48 -6.58 -14.65 -1.97
N SER A 49 -6.33 -14.88 -0.68
CA SER A 49 -5.32 -15.83 -0.21
C SER A 49 -5.70 -17.29 -0.45
N GLU A 50 -6.99 -17.64 -0.39
CA GLU A 50 -7.48 -18.99 -0.66
C GLU A 50 -7.38 -19.34 -2.16
N ILE A 51 -7.65 -18.38 -3.04
CA ILE A 51 -7.43 -18.56 -4.49
C ILE A 51 -5.94 -18.73 -4.80
N GLU A 52 -5.05 -17.93 -4.19
CA GLU A 52 -3.60 -18.16 -4.32
C GLU A 52 -3.16 -19.54 -3.81
N ALA A 53 -3.87 -20.10 -2.82
CA ALA A 53 -3.64 -21.44 -2.29
C ALA A 53 -4.20 -22.57 -3.17
N GLY A 54 -4.95 -22.25 -4.24
CA GLY A 54 -5.43 -23.20 -5.24
C GLY A 54 -6.92 -23.52 -5.20
N LYS A 55 -7.73 -22.81 -4.40
CA LYS A 55 -9.20 -22.90 -4.49
C LYS A 55 -9.71 -22.22 -5.76
N VAL A 56 -10.80 -22.72 -6.33
CA VAL A 56 -11.54 -21.97 -7.36
C VAL A 56 -12.42 -20.89 -6.72
N VAL A 57 -12.80 -19.87 -7.50
CA VAL A 57 -13.56 -18.70 -7.02
C VAL A 57 -14.82 -19.08 -6.24
N SER A 58 -15.56 -20.10 -6.67
CA SER A 58 -16.78 -20.57 -6.00
C SER A 58 -16.51 -21.21 -4.63
N GLU A 59 -15.38 -21.88 -4.45
CA GLU A 59 -14.99 -22.50 -3.17
C GLU A 59 -14.49 -21.44 -2.18
N ALA A 60 -13.74 -20.45 -2.65
CA ALA A 60 -13.27 -19.33 -1.82
C ALA A 60 -14.40 -18.37 -1.45
N ALA A 61 -15.41 -18.20 -2.31
CA ALA A 61 -16.57 -17.34 -2.04
C ALA A 61 -17.54 -17.93 -0.99
N GLN A 62 -17.57 -19.27 -0.85
CA GLN A 62 -18.67 -20.02 -0.23
C GLN A 62 -19.10 -19.57 1.19
N HIS A 63 -18.17 -19.02 1.98
CA HIS A 63 -18.46 -18.62 3.37
C HIS A 63 -18.80 -17.14 3.54
N HIS A 64 -18.39 -16.27 2.60
CA HIS A 64 -18.27 -14.84 2.86
C HIS A 64 -18.80 -13.94 1.74
N PHE A 65 -19.02 -14.44 0.52
CA PHE A 65 -19.37 -13.63 -0.64
C PHE A 65 -20.62 -14.11 -1.37
N VAL A 66 -21.33 -13.15 -1.95
CA VAL A 66 -22.19 -13.39 -3.12
C VAL A 66 -21.27 -13.71 -4.30
N TYR A 67 -21.61 -14.72 -5.10
CA TYR A 67 -20.69 -15.27 -6.11
C TYR A 67 -20.34 -14.24 -7.19
N GLU A 68 -21.30 -13.42 -7.59
CA GLU A 68 -21.14 -12.35 -8.58
C GLU A 68 -20.10 -11.31 -8.10
N ASP A 69 -20.23 -10.85 -6.85
CA ASP A 69 -19.28 -9.89 -6.25
C ASP A 69 -17.87 -10.50 -6.10
N ALA A 70 -17.78 -11.79 -5.79
CA ALA A 70 -16.51 -12.52 -5.72
C ALA A 70 -15.84 -12.62 -7.10
N VAL A 71 -16.61 -12.86 -8.16
CA VAL A 71 -16.12 -12.88 -9.54
C VAL A 71 -15.63 -11.49 -9.96
N GLU A 72 -16.33 -10.42 -9.60
CA GLU A 72 -15.87 -9.05 -9.87
C GLU A 72 -14.55 -8.73 -9.17
N LEU A 73 -14.45 -8.98 -7.85
CA LEU A 73 -13.22 -8.80 -7.07
C LEU A 73 -12.05 -9.63 -7.63
N TYR A 74 -12.30 -10.88 -8.03
CA TYR A 74 -11.30 -11.76 -8.62
C TYR A 74 -10.80 -11.24 -9.98
N ASN A 75 -11.72 -10.87 -10.88
CA ASN A 75 -11.39 -10.31 -12.19
C ASN A 75 -10.57 -9.02 -12.03
N ARG A 76 -10.91 -8.19 -11.05
CA ARG A 76 -10.19 -6.95 -10.75
C ARG A 76 -8.78 -7.21 -10.22
N ALA A 77 -8.62 -8.19 -9.34
CA ALA A 77 -7.30 -8.60 -8.84
C ALA A 77 -6.42 -9.24 -9.95
N LEU A 78 -7.01 -10.03 -10.87
CA LEU A 78 -6.32 -10.49 -12.08
C LEU A 78 -5.89 -9.33 -12.99
N LEU A 79 -6.75 -8.33 -13.18
CA LEU A 79 -6.45 -7.11 -13.96
C LEU A 79 -5.34 -6.25 -13.32
N ILE A 80 -4.91 -6.56 -12.11
CA ILE A 80 -3.77 -5.92 -11.43
C ILE A 80 -2.51 -6.81 -11.45
N ALA A 81 -2.69 -8.13 -11.42
CA ALA A 81 -1.62 -9.12 -11.28
C ALA A 81 -1.19 -9.80 -12.59
N ALA A 82 -1.81 -9.49 -13.73
CA ALA A 82 -1.45 -10.05 -15.04
C ALA A 82 -1.26 -8.96 -16.13
N ASP A 83 -0.35 -9.20 -17.07
CA ASP A 83 -0.15 -8.36 -18.25
C ASP A 83 -1.28 -8.52 -19.29
N GLU A 84 -1.17 -7.85 -20.44
CA GLU A 84 -2.12 -7.97 -21.56
C GLU A 84 -2.19 -9.38 -22.17
N ASN A 85 -1.16 -10.21 -21.95
CA ASN A 85 -1.07 -11.59 -22.42
C ASN A 85 -1.51 -12.61 -21.35
N GLY A 86 -2.03 -12.16 -20.20
CA GLY A 86 -2.41 -13.01 -19.07
C GLY A 86 -1.22 -13.58 -18.28
N LYS A 87 0.01 -13.09 -18.48
CA LYS A 87 1.21 -13.52 -17.72
C LYS A 87 1.34 -12.72 -16.43
N PRO A 88 1.91 -13.28 -15.35
CA PRO A 88 2.07 -12.57 -14.08
C PRO A 88 2.83 -11.24 -14.19
N ASP A 89 2.21 -10.15 -13.76
CA ASP A 89 2.87 -8.86 -13.51
C ASP A 89 3.19 -8.71 -12.01
N TYR A 90 4.49 -8.68 -11.69
CA TYR A 90 4.99 -8.52 -10.33
C TYR A 90 5.11 -7.04 -9.89
N LYS A 91 4.46 -6.09 -10.58
CA LYS A 91 4.45 -4.67 -10.23
C LYS A 91 4.02 -4.42 -8.79
N LEU A 92 2.87 -4.97 -8.36
CA LEU A 92 2.31 -4.76 -7.02
C LEU A 92 2.54 -5.92 -6.02
N THR A 93 2.98 -7.08 -6.49
CA THR A 93 3.44 -8.18 -5.63
C THR A 93 4.97 -8.19 -5.52
N SER A 94 5.52 -8.99 -4.61
CA SER A 94 6.97 -9.21 -4.59
C SER A 94 7.33 -10.29 -5.60
N LYS A 95 8.32 -10.03 -6.47
CA LYS A 95 8.89 -11.06 -7.37
C LYS A 95 9.53 -12.26 -6.62
N TYR A 96 9.70 -12.14 -5.31
CA TYR A 96 10.20 -13.20 -4.43
C TYR A 96 9.08 -13.95 -3.69
N LYS A 97 7.82 -13.48 -3.77
CA LYS A 97 6.66 -14.21 -3.24
C LYS A 97 6.51 -15.47 -4.09
N GLN A 98 6.64 -16.64 -3.48
CA GLN A 98 6.49 -17.91 -4.18
C GLN A 98 4.99 -18.23 -4.33
N PRO A 99 4.53 -18.66 -5.52
CA PRO A 99 3.16 -19.14 -5.69
C PRO A 99 2.96 -20.44 -4.89
N LYS A 100 1.81 -20.56 -4.22
CA LYS A 100 1.43 -21.76 -3.46
C LYS A 100 0.75 -22.82 -4.34
N SER A 101 0.31 -22.43 -5.53
CA SER A 101 -0.46 -23.22 -6.49
C SER A 101 -0.12 -22.77 -7.92
N GLY A 102 -0.85 -23.27 -8.93
CA GLY A 102 -0.75 -22.77 -10.31
C GLY A 102 -1.39 -21.39 -10.55
N HIS A 103 -2.05 -20.79 -9.54
CA HIS A 103 -2.75 -19.52 -9.69
C HIS A 103 -1.78 -18.32 -9.63
N ILE A 104 -2.13 -17.26 -10.36
CA ILE A 104 -1.41 -15.99 -10.35
C ILE A 104 -1.50 -15.37 -8.95
N LEU A 105 -0.41 -14.71 -8.52
CA LEU A 105 -0.34 -14.03 -7.22
C LEU A 105 -1.15 -12.72 -7.23
N ILE A 106 -2.42 -12.82 -6.84
CA ILE A 106 -3.39 -11.73 -6.80
C ILE A 106 -3.48 -11.01 -5.44
N ALA A 107 -3.02 -11.63 -4.34
CA ALA A 107 -3.22 -11.10 -2.99
C ALA A 107 -2.12 -10.09 -2.60
N PRO A 108 -2.47 -8.91 -2.05
CA PRO A 108 -1.52 -7.95 -1.50
C PRO A 108 -0.57 -8.59 -0.47
N THR A 109 0.69 -8.14 -0.44
CA THR A 109 1.70 -8.69 0.49
C THR A 109 1.50 -8.08 1.88
N LEU A 110 0.82 -8.82 2.76
CA LEU A 110 0.55 -8.45 4.15
C LEU A 110 1.82 -7.99 4.90
N PRO A 111 1.78 -6.85 5.62
CA PRO A 111 2.85 -6.46 6.53
C PRO A 111 2.98 -7.48 7.67
N THR A 112 4.23 -7.88 7.96
CA THR A 112 4.54 -8.87 9.00
C THR A 112 4.84 -8.24 10.36
N ILE A 113 5.07 -6.93 10.42
CA ILE A 113 5.36 -6.18 11.65
C ILE A 113 4.03 -5.74 12.27
N VAL A 114 3.81 -6.07 13.55
CA VAL A 114 2.56 -5.74 14.29
C VAL A 114 2.26 -4.24 14.22
N LYS A 115 3.27 -3.37 14.33
CA LYS A 115 3.06 -1.92 14.23
C LYS A 115 2.68 -1.45 12.82
N GLU A 116 3.12 -2.14 11.77
CA GLU A 116 2.65 -1.87 10.40
C GLU A 116 1.20 -2.30 10.22
N GLN A 117 0.78 -3.44 10.79
CA GLN A 117 -0.62 -3.91 10.75
C GLN A 117 -1.58 -2.93 11.47
N GLN A 118 -1.17 -2.36 12.61
CA GLN A 118 -1.94 -1.29 13.27
C GLN A 118 -2.09 -0.07 12.35
N LEU A 119 -1.00 0.37 11.71
CA LEU A 119 -1.01 1.52 10.81
C LEU A 119 -1.80 1.25 9.51
N VAL A 120 -1.91 -0.01 9.04
CA VAL A 120 -2.84 -0.40 7.96
C VAL A 120 -4.29 -0.16 8.40
N GLN A 121 -4.67 -0.58 9.60
CA GLN A 121 -6.03 -0.36 10.12
C GLN A 121 -6.31 1.14 10.28
N GLU A 122 -5.37 1.91 10.83
CA GLU A 122 -5.48 3.38 10.90
C GLU A 122 -5.62 4.01 9.51
N SER A 123 -4.87 3.52 8.51
CA SER A 123 -4.93 4.01 7.12
C SER A 123 -6.29 3.78 6.49
N PHE A 124 -6.90 2.60 6.67
CA PHE A 124 -8.24 2.33 6.13
C PHE A 124 -9.33 3.16 6.82
N ILE A 125 -9.28 3.33 8.15
CA ILE A 125 -10.22 4.23 8.87
C ILE A 125 -10.09 5.69 8.37
N LYS A 126 -8.90 6.13 7.97
CA LYS A 126 -8.68 7.46 7.35
C LYS A 126 -9.21 7.51 5.93
N LEU A 127 -8.96 6.48 5.13
CA LEU A 127 -9.47 6.37 3.77
C LEU A 127 -11.01 6.36 3.74
N GLU A 128 -11.68 5.55 4.57
CA GLU A 128 -13.15 5.51 4.61
C GLU A 128 -13.75 6.90 4.85
N LYS A 129 -13.14 7.70 5.73
CA LYS A 129 -13.55 9.10 5.97
C LYS A 129 -13.30 10.04 4.77
N LEU A 130 -12.27 9.77 3.95
CA LEU A 130 -12.00 10.50 2.71
C LEU A 130 -12.93 10.08 1.56
N TYR A 131 -13.52 8.88 1.61
CA TYR A 131 -14.52 8.43 0.63
C TYR A 131 -15.94 8.96 0.93
N LEU A 132 -16.19 9.55 2.10
CA LEU A 132 -17.48 10.17 2.44
C LEU A 132 -17.76 11.50 1.70
N ASP A 133 -16.71 12.20 1.27
CA ASP A 133 -16.83 13.41 0.45
C ASP A 133 -16.34 13.14 -0.98
N GLN A 134 -17.15 13.53 -1.97
CA GLN A 134 -16.90 13.23 -3.37
C GLN A 134 -15.62 13.91 -3.89
N SER A 135 -15.33 15.14 -3.45
CA SER A 135 -14.10 15.85 -3.84
C SER A 135 -12.87 15.13 -3.29
N THR A 136 -12.87 14.72 -2.02
CA THR A 136 -11.75 13.94 -1.47
C THR A 136 -11.66 12.53 -2.04
N LYS A 137 -12.77 11.88 -2.39
CA LYS A 137 -12.79 10.60 -3.12
C LYS A 137 -12.04 10.71 -4.45
N GLU A 138 -12.35 11.72 -5.26
CA GLU A 138 -11.66 11.95 -6.53
C GLU A 138 -10.16 12.23 -6.36
N HIS A 139 -9.76 12.92 -5.27
CA HIS A 139 -8.34 13.08 -4.94
C HIS A 139 -7.68 11.75 -4.55
N VAL A 140 -8.37 10.86 -3.83
CA VAL A 140 -7.85 9.52 -3.53
C VAL A 140 -7.73 8.69 -4.80
N GLN A 141 -8.68 8.76 -5.73
CA GLN A 141 -8.60 8.09 -7.03
C GLN A 141 -7.44 8.64 -7.89
N ARG A 142 -7.19 9.96 -7.87
CA ARG A 142 -5.97 10.55 -8.46
C ARG A 142 -4.70 10.00 -7.81
N MET A 143 -4.63 9.95 -6.47
CA MET A 143 -3.51 9.33 -5.75
C MET A 143 -3.32 7.85 -6.14
N LEU A 144 -4.41 7.11 -6.35
CA LEU A 144 -4.40 5.69 -6.73
C LEU A 144 -3.88 5.47 -8.16
N SER A 145 -4.27 6.34 -9.11
CA SER A 145 -3.71 6.38 -10.47
C SER A 145 -2.21 6.68 -10.46
N ILE A 146 -1.79 7.68 -9.68
CA ILE A 146 -0.38 8.04 -9.53
C ILE A 146 0.40 6.88 -8.89
N PHE A 147 -0.14 6.24 -7.85
CA PHE A 147 0.45 5.05 -7.25
C PHE A 147 0.65 3.96 -8.30
N TYR A 148 -0.40 3.58 -9.05
CA TYR A 148 -0.31 2.53 -10.06
C TYR A 148 0.69 2.88 -11.16
N LYS A 149 0.77 4.13 -11.61
CA LYS A 149 1.73 4.57 -12.64
C LYS A 149 3.18 4.66 -12.13
N LYS A 150 3.41 4.76 -10.81
CA LYS A 150 4.75 4.93 -10.20
C LYS A 150 5.27 3.72 -9.42
N ALA A 151 4.41 2.79 -9.01
CA ALA A 151 4.79 1.65 -8.18
C ALA A 151 5.77 0.71 -8.90
N ASN A 152 6.71 0.14 -8.12
CA ASN A 152 7.76 -0.74 -8.62
C ASN A 152 7.76 -2.08 -7.87
N SER A 153 8.14 -3.17 -8.56
CA SER A 153 8.26 -4.51 -7.98
C SER A 153 9.40 -4.63 -6.95
N SER A 154 10.48 -3.88 -7.15
CA SER A 154 11.77 -4.06 -6.45
C SER A 154 12.05 -2.98 -5.39
N HIS A 155 11.26 -1.90 -5.36
CA HIS A 155 11.38 -0.81 -4.39
C HIS A 155 10.01 -0.29 -3.95
N SER A 156 9.90 0.20 -2.71
CA SER A 156 8.67 0.80 -2.16
C SER A 156 8.67 2.33 -2.12
N ASP A 157 9.71 2.99 -2.65
CA ASP A 157 9.68 4.42 -2.90
C ASP A 157 9.05 4.74 -4.27
N LEU A 158 8.17 5.75 -4.29
CA LEU A 158 7.67 6.34 -5.53
C LEU A 158 8.60 7.48 -5.95
N ARG A 159 8.95 7.56 -7.24
CA ARG A 159 9.92 8.53 -7.78
C ARG A 159 9.28 9.48 -8.81
N PHE A 160 9.53 10.77 -8.64
CA PHE A 160 8.96 11.85 -9.44
C PHE A 160 10.06 12.78 -9.94
N LYS A 161 10.16 12.98 -11.25
CA LYS A 161 11.14 13.88 -11.85
C LYS A 161 10.81 15.32 -11.44
N PHE A 162 11.76 16.24 -11.54
CA PHE A 162 11.47 17.66 -11.24
C PHE A 162 10.37 18.28 -12.12
N ASN A 163 10.15 17.77 -13.34
CA ASN A 163 9.04 18.20 -14.20
C ASN A 163 7.71 17.50 -13.86
N GLU A 164 7.69 16.57 -12.90
CA GLU A 164 6.50 15.90 -12.35
C GLU A 164 6.14 16.46 -10.96
N LYS A 165 6.60 17.70 -10.65
CA LYS A 165 6.42 18.38 -9.35
C LYS A 165 4.96 18.40 -8.89
N GLN A 166 4.01 18.70 -9.80
CA GLN A 166 2.58 18.71 -9.45
C GLN A 166 2.09 17.33 -9.01
N MET A 167 2.38 16.29 -9.80
CA MET A 167 2.01 14.90 -9.51
C MET A 167 2.58 14.40 -8.17
N PHE A 168 3.77 14.87 -7.78
CA PHE A 168 4.34 14.58 -6.45
C PHE A 168 3.50 15.20 -5.32
N TYR A 169 3.08 16.46 -5.47
CA TYR A 169 2.26 17.14 -4.46
C TYR A 169 0.82 16.62 -4.40
N ASP A 170 0.19 16.37 -5.57
CA ASP A 170 -1.14 15.75 -5.66
C ASP A 170 -1.20 14.42 -4.89
N TYR A 171 -0.14 13.61 -5.00
CA TYR A 171 0.01 12.38 -4.24
C TYR A 171 0.25 12.66 -2.75
N LEU A 172 1.18 13.56 -2.42
CA LEU A 172 1.60 13.86 -1.06
C LEU A 172 0.44 14.39 -0.20
N ASP A 173 -0.40 15.27 -0.75
CA ASP A 173 -1.51 15.92 -0.06
C ASP A 173 -2.58 14.96 0.46
N ILE A 174 -2.73 13.80 -0.18
CA ILE A 174 -3.61 12.73 0.27
C ILE A 174 -2.86 11.71 1.11
N ALA A 175 -1.61 11.39 0.75
CA ALA A 175 -0.74 10.51 1.52
C ALA A 175 -0.61 10.93 3.00
N ILE A 176 -0.46 12.24 3.28
CA ILE A 176 -0.38 12.79 4.64
C ILE A 176 -1.72 12.77 5.42
N LYS A 177 -2.85 12.64 4.72
CA LYS A 177 -4.18 12.51 5.35
C LYS A 177 -4.46 11.06 5.76
N ILE A 178 -3.89 10.10 5.03
CA ILE A 178 -3.98 8.66 5.30
C ILE A 178 -3.00 8.27 6.42
N LEU A 179 -1.73 8.66 6.33
CA LEU A 179 -0.71 8.38 7.34
C LEU A 179 -0.07 9.67 7.90
N PRO A 180 0.11 9.79 9.23
CA PRO A 180 0.79 10.92 9.84
C PRO A 180 2.18 11.21 9.26
N ALA A 181 2.51 12.51 9.09
CA ALA A 181 3.76 13.01 8.53
C ALA A 181 5.04 12.29 9.02
N ARG A 182 5.10 11.92 10.31
CA ARG A 182 6.24 11.22 10.94
C ARG A 182 6.61 9.88 10.29
N TYR A 183 5.68 9.22 9.60
CA TYR A 183 5.91 7.93 8.93
C TYR A 183 6.40 8.07 7.49
N TRP A 184 6.43 9.27 6.92
CA TRP A 184 6.92 9.48 5.57
C TRP A 184 8.42 9.80 5.58
N ARG A 185 9.15 9.32 4.57
CA ARG A 185 10.45 9.85 4.17
C ARG A 185 10.29 10.51 2.82
N ILE A 186 10.84 11.70 2.69
CA ILE A 186 10.93 12.43 1.43
C ILE A 186 12.41 12.56 1.08
N ASN A 187 12.77 12.28 -0.16
CA ASN A 187 14.07 12.66 -0.69
C ASN A 187 13.90 13.74 -1.75
N ILE A 188 14.77 14.76 -1.69
CA ILE A 188 14.87 15.80 -2.72
C ILE A 188 16.33 15.83 -3.16
N SER A 189 16.58 15.34 -4.37
CA SER A 189 17.91 15.04 -4.88
C SER A 189 18.10 15.72 -6.23
N ALA A 190 19.08 16.63 -6.38
CA ALA A 190 19.30 17.33 -7.64
C ALA A 190 20.68 17.01 -8.21
N TYR A 191 20.73 16.15 -9.23
CA TYR A 191 21.97 15.74 -9.87
C TYR A 191 21.96 15.94 -11.39
N GLN A 192 23.12 16.24 -11.94
CA GLN A 192 23.39 16.35 -13.37
C GLN A 192 24.42 15.31 -13.80
N MET A 193 24.27 14.79 -15.02
CA MET A 193 25.24 13.87 -15.63
C MET A 193 26.22 14.66 -16.48
N LYS A 194 27.44 14.87 -15.99
CA LYS A 194 28.51 15.50 -16.77
C LYS A 194 29.27 14.43 -17.55
N ARG A 195 29.48 14.63 -18.85
CA ARG A 195 30.40 13.79 -19.64
C ARG A 195 31.83 14.03 -19.17
N ALA A 196 32.54 12.97 -18.83
CA ALA A 196 33.96 12.97 -18.52
C ALA A 196 34.66 11.90 -19.36
N ILE A 197 35.80 12.25 -19.95
CA ILE A 197 36.66 11.30 -20.66
C ILE A 197 37.66 10.74 -19.65
N LYS A 198 37.78 9.41 -19.56
CA LYS A 198 38.85 8.82 -18.74
C LYS A 198 40.21 9.05 -19.41
N PRO A 199 41.19 9.70 -18.75
CA PRO A 199 42.49 10.05 -19.34
C PRO A 199 43.40 8.84 -19.64
N LYS A 200 42.99 7.61 -19.35
CA LYS A 200 43.74 6.37 -19.62
C LYS A 200 43.05 5.39 -20.59
N LYS A 201 41.87 5.73 -21.12
CA LYS A 201 41.04 4.78 -21.88
C LYS A 201 40.17 5.37 -23.00
N GLU A 202 40.05 6.68 -23.09
CA GLU A 202 39.14 7.39 -24.03
C GLU A 202 37.64 7.02 -23.90
N GLU A 203 37.28 6.08 -23.02
CA GLU A 203 35.91 5.75 -22.62
C GLU A 203 35.16 7.00 -22.13
N LEU A 204 34.08 7.37 -22.82
CA LEU A 204 33.09 8.33 -22.35
C LEU A 204 32.36 7.78 -21.12
N LYS A 205 32.59 8.39 -19.95
CA LYS A 205 31.84 8.07 -18.73
C LYS A 205 31.00 9.27 -18.30
N TYR A 206 29.72 9.03 -18.01
CA TYR A 206 28.88 10.01 -17.33
C TYR A 206 29.20 9.98 -15.83
N GLN A 207 29.56 11.13 -15.28
CA GLN A 207 29.75 11.35 -13.85
C GLN A 207 28.54 12.08 -13.28
N LYS A 208 27.97 11.52 -12.21
CA LYS A 208 26.93 12.16 -11.40
C LYS A 208 27.55 13.30 -10.59
N ILE A 209 27.06 14.53 -10.79
CA ILE A 209 27.48 15.74 -10.06
C ILE A 209 26.26 16.33 -9.36
N MET A 210 26.40 16.68 -8.08
CA MET A 210 25.35 17.35 -7.30
C MET A 210 25.17 18.79 -7.79
N ASN A 211 23.92 19.22 -7.92
CA ASN A 211 23.55 20.62 -8.09
C ASN A 211 22.99 21.14 -6.76
N GLU A 212 23.91 21.47 -5.85
CA GLU A 212 23.63 21.89 -4.47
C GLU A 212 22.71 23.11 -4.42
N ALA A 213 22.90 24.08 -5.32
CA ALA A 213 22.07 25.29 -5.40
C ALA A 213 20.60 24.95 -5.68
N LYS A 214 20.32 24.14 -6.72
CA LYS A 214 18.96 23.70 -7.06
C LYS A 214 18.35 22.83 -5.96
N GLN A 215 19.15 21.95 -5.35
CA GLN A 215 18.69 21.11 -4.25
C GLN A 215 18.27 21.96 -3.06
N LEU A 216 19.11 22.90 -2.63
CA LEU A 216 18.85 23.80 -1.51
C LEU A 216 17.63 24.69 -1.75
N GLU A 217 17.48 25.22 -2.96
CA GLU A 217 16.29 25.98 -3.37
C GLU A 217 15.01 25.13 -3.27
N THR A 218 15.00 23.95 -3.89
CA THR A 218 13.83 23.05 -3.88
C THR A 218 13.50 22.57 -2.46
N MET A 219 14.50 22.30 -1.62
CA MET A 219 14.29 21.93 -0.22
C MET A 219 13.78 23.10 0.64
N LYS A 220 14.15 24.35 0.34
CA LYS A 220 13.62 25.54 1.02
C LYS A 220 12.15 25.75 0.68
N GLU A 221 11.80 25.70 -0.60
CA GLU A 221 10.42 25.77 -1.09
C GLU A 221 9.57 24.68 -0.41
N PHE A 222 9.97 23.40 -0.56
CA PHE A 222 9.25 22.28 0.04
C PHE A 222 9.04 22.43 1.56
N LYS A 223 10.05 22.91 2.30
CA LYS A 223 9.96 23.08 3.76
C LYS A 223 9.09 24.27 4.17
N ALA A 224 8.88 25.26 3.30
CA ALA A 224 7.97 26.36 3.54
C ALA A 224 6.51 25.89 3.49
N ASP A 225 6.19 25.10 2.47
CA ASP A 225 4.84 24.57 2.19
C ASP A 225 4.48 23.41 3.14
N TYR A 226 5.39 22.44 3.31
CA TYR A 226 5.17 21.22 4.10
C TYR A 226 5.98 21.21 5.40
N ARG A 227 5.80 22.25 6.24
CA ARG A 227 6.53 22.43 7.51
C ARG A 227 6.53 21.18 8.42
N GLN A 228 5.41 20.47 8.47
CA GLN A 228 5.21 19.23 9.23
C GLN A 228 6.09 18.04 8.78
N LEU A 229 6.61 18.09 7.55
CA LEU A 229 7.52 17.09 6.98
C LEU A 229 8.99 17.56 6.96
N SER A 230 9.29 18.75 7.49
CA SER A 230 10.63 19.36 7.41
C SER A 230 11.76 18.52 8.02
N LYS A 231 11.46 17.70 9.04
CA LYS A 231 12.38 16.74 9.69
C LYS A 231 12.50 15.40 8.95
N ASN A 232 11.69 15.19 7.92
CA ASN A 232 11.55 13.94 7.17
C ASN A 232 12.16 14.02 5.76
N VAL A 233 12.75 15.17 5.39
CA VAL A 233 13.41 15.42 4.10
C VAL A 233 14.89 15.01 4.16
N THR A 234 15.32 14.24 3.16
CA THR A 234 16.69 13.75 2.95
C THR A 234 17.18 14.09 1.54
N ASP A 235 18.47 13.91 1.29
CA ASP A 235 19.20 14.27 0.07
C ASP A 235 20.01 13.10 -0.55
N ASN A 236 20.03 11.95 0.13
CA ASN A 236 20.81 10.76 -0.24
C ASN A 236 20.02 9.78 -1.14
N ASP A 237 19.70 10.16 -2.38
CA ASP A 237 19.15 9.23 -3.38
C ASP A 237 20.10 9.03 -4.58
N TYR A 238 20.00 7.87 -5.22
CA TYR A 238 20.61 7.64 -6.53
C TYR A 238 19.85 8.39 -7.64
N TYR A 239 18.56 8.68 -7.42
CA TYR A 239 17.66 9.40 -8.30
C TYR A 239 17.89 10.94 -8.35
N SER A 240 17.33 11.63 -9.34
CA SER A 240 17.33 13.10 -9.46
C SER A 240 15.89 13.60 -9.66
N GLY A 241 15.32 14.20 -8.61
CA GLY A 241 13.91 14.55 -8.46
C GLY A 241 13.46 14.42 -7.01
N TYR A 242 12.18 14.10 -6.82
CA TYR A 242 11.57 13.76 -5.54
C TYR A 242 11.43 12.23 -5.41
N SER A 243 11.62 11.68 -4.21
CA SER A 243 11.14 10.33 -3.88
C SER A 243 10.39 10.33 -2.55
N LEU A 244 9.41 9.43 -2.43
CA LEU A 244 8.53 9.31 -1.26
C LEU A 244 8.40 7.84 -0.86
N SER A 245 8.69 7.52 0.40
CA SER A 245 8.44 6.18 0.95
C SER A 245 7.88 6.24 2.38
N VAL A 246 7.24 5.15 2.82
CA VAL A 246 6.90 4.96 4.22
C VAL A 246 8.11 4.41 4.97
N ILE A 247 8.45 5.00 6.10
CA ILE A 247 9.46 4.52 7.05
C ILE A 247 8.89 3.30 7.77
N SER A 248 9.59 2.16 7.74
CA SER A 248 9.20 0.98 8.50
C SER A 248 9.32 1.26 10.01
N PRO A 249 8.24 1.08 10.80
CA PRO A 249 8.26 1.25 12.25
C PRO A 249 8.82 -0.02 12.90
N LYS A 250 10.15 -0.12 12.98
CA LYS A 250 10.79 -1.14 13.84
C LYS A 250 10.47 -0.84 15.29
N GLU A 251 10.29 -1.88 16.10
CA GLU A 251 9.92 -1.75 17.52
C GLU A 251 11.02 -1.05 18.34
N GLU A 252 12.29 -1.28 18.01
CA GLU A 252 13.46 -0.69 18.68
C GLU A 252 13.67 0.80 18.32
N ASP A 253 13.29 1.22 17.10
CA ASP A 253 13.54 2.58 16.55
C ASP A 253 12.66 3.68 17.21
N ILE A 254 11.69 3.31 18.04
CA ILE A 254 10.74 4.24 18.67
C ILE A 254 11.21 4.72 20.04
N ILE A 255 11.93 3.88 20.80
CA ILE A 255 12.31 4.18 22.19
C ILE A 255 13.61 4.99 22.25
N ASN A 256 14.56 4.73 21.35
CA ASN A 256 15.88 5.38 21.37
C ASN A 256 16.37 5.73 19.95
N THR A 257 16.14 6.97 19.49
CA THR A 257 17.16 7.76 18.76
C THR A 257 16.65 9.15 18.36
N ALA A 258 17.29 10.18 18.93
CA ALA A 258 17.30 11.53 18.36
C ALA A 258 18.35 11.70 17.24
N ASN A 259 19.11 10.65 16.90
CA ASN A 259 20.29 10.70 16.04
C ASN A 259 20.24 9.70 14.88
N ASN A 260 20.94 10.07 13.80
CA ASN A 260 21.28 9.28 12.60
C ASN A 260 20.18 9.19 11.51
N GLY A 261 20.21 10.15 10.58
CA GLY A 261 19.42 10.16 9.34
C GLY A 261 19.85 9.14 8.27
N ALA A 262 20.51 8.04 8.67
CA ALA A 262 20.95 6.98 7.77
C ALA A 262 19.97 5.79 7.80
N THR A 263 19.38 5.46 6.66
CA THR A 263 18.86 4.11 6.34
C THR A 263 17.89 3.43 7.33
N ARG A 264 16.86 4.13 7.84
CA ARG A 264 15.64 3.39 8.29
C ARG A 264 15.05 2.65 7.09
N ALA A 265 14.70 1.38 7.23
CA ALA A 265 14.14 0.58 6.14
C ALA A 265 12.82 1.17 5.61
N SER A 266 12.54 1.02 4.32
CA SER A 266 11.24 1.41 3.75
C SER A 266 10.22 0.29 3.99
N SER A 267 9.02 0.65 4.44
CA SER A 267 7.89 -0.25 4.64
C SER A 267 7.24 -0.66 3.30
N SER A 268 6.56 -1.80 3.29
CA SER A 268 5.61 -2.18 2.24
C SER A 268 4.17 -1.69 2.54
N LEU A 269 3.91 -1.07 3.69
CA LEU A 269 2.57 -0.72 4.15
C LEU A 269 1.73 0.04 3.12
N MET A 270 2.23 1.14 2.54
CA MET A 270 1.41 1.88 1.58
C MET A 270 1.23 1.09 0.26
N LYS A 271 2.20 0.25 -0.11
CA LYS A 271 2.06 -0.67 -1.24
C LYS A 271 0.95 -1.69 -0.98
N TYR A 272 0.79 -2.15 0.26
CA TYR A 272 -0.32 -3.00 0.69
C TYR A 272 -1.66 -2.28 0.61
N VAL A 273 -1.78 -1.13 1.28
CA VAL A 273 -3.04 -0.35 1.35
C VAL A 273 -3.53 0.05 -0.04
N MET A 274 -2.65 0.57 -0.91
CA MET A 274 -3.01 0.97 -2.26
C MET A 274 -3.29 -0.22 -3.19
N HIS A 275 -2.59 -1.35 -3.03
CA HIS A 275 -2.89 -2.56 -3.81
C HIS A 275 -4.27 -3.14 -3.45
N LEU A 276 -4.62 -3.22 -2.16
CA LEU A 276 -5.96 -3.65 -1.77
C LEU A 276 -7.02 -2.64 -2.23
N LEU A 277 -6.76 -1.33 -2.15
CA LEU A 277 -7.68 -0.30 -2.63
C LEU A 277 -7.93 -0.37 -4.14
N LEU A 278 -6.90 -0.67 -4.94
CA LEU A 278 -7.02 -0.94 -6.38
C LEU A 278 -7.94 -2.13 -6.70
N ILE A 279 -7.98 -3.14 -5.83
CA ILE A 279 -8.87 -4.31 -5.99
C ILE A 279 -10.32 -3.92 -5.66
N VAL A 280 -10.55 -3.19 -4.57
CA VAL A 280 -11.91 -3.00 -4.00
C VAL A 280 -12.67 -1.74 -4.43
N ASP A 281 -12.00 -0.61 -4.76
CA ASP A 281 -12.71 0.60 -5.20
C ASP A 281 -13.18 0.46 -6.65
N VAL A 282 -14.29 -0.26 -6.88
CA VAL A 282 -14.82 -0.58 -8.23
C VAL A 282 -15.07 0.66 -9.10
N SER A 283 -15.19 1.86 -8.50
CA SER A 283 -15.34 3.12 -9.22
C SER A 283 -14.03 3.74 -9.74
N PHE A 284 -12.90 3.06 -9.56
CA PHE A 284 -11.60 3.45 -10.14
C PHE A 284 -11.31 2.68 -11.44
N GLU A 285 -11.13 3.41 -12.55
CA GLU A 285 -10.75 2.81 -13.84
C GLU A 285 -9.23 2.65 -13.97
N LEU A 286 -8.80 1.45 -14.36
CA LEU A 286 -7.39 1.12 -14.64
C LEU A 286 -7.01 1.55 -16.05
N ASP A 287 -6.53 2.79 -16.17
CA ASP A 287 -5.81 3.31 -17.35
C ASP A 287 -4.47 2.56 -17.51
N ARG A 288 -4.47 1.53 -18.37
CA ARG A 288 -3.36 0.62 -18.68
C ARG A 288 -2.46 1.16 -19.79
#